data_AF-A0A1G1YKH9-F1
#
_entry.id   AF-A0A1G1YKH9-F1
#
_cell.length_a   1.000
_cell.length_b   1.000
_cell.length_c   1.000
_cell.angle_alpha   90.00
_cell.angle_beta   90.00
_cell.angle_gamma   90.00
#
_symmetry.space_group_name_H-M   'P 1'
#
loop_
_entity.id
_entity.type
_entity.pdbx_description
1 polymer ?
#
loop_
_entity_poly.entity_id
_entity_poly.type
_entity_poly.pdbx_seq_one_letter_code
_entity_poly.pdbx_strand_id
1 'polypeptide(L)'
;MKKAREESRIIGIAHRVKKTADNEARPTLVCILDRGKQKICQLETETDELDFLLGRFPVKFRDVEPSEDLSAFRPHQVKWKPVNLKAEGAEEKLAQTPDSQKRQAGKKWFMAAKAPVEFDGLKSGDTVSMCLGAGNYFVYALARHGQDIGARVFRVAPKRLKENRLDDNKDNDHVLLAELYAGQPLIFQPALPPDLSLIAISNKYATRMDAQKDRIAHEQRLWQRVRDGVFLNPEGEYPEGTIEDMIVDAKANSRALGLLQEIEDECNADLEKEVSRHPLYQRVFKGIIGFGIRIAAPVIAFVGRIDRFSKASSFKQFCAVAPNSAGEFQRQRRGEVMAGRPDIRQALWLFAEQANRRPDSEWGQVLLAEKARLRAKHPEAVIVERPDPKKPGKTKKVKLYTDGHIHNMARWHMLGKFCEQLFKDWNEFQEEQDRAEIGGENSSDSVSAAA
;
A
#
# COMPACT_ATOMS: atom_id res chain seq x y z
N MET A 1 -27.69 -6.75 -24.19
CA MET A 1 -26.59 -6.00 -23.52
C MET A 1 -26.14 -4.70 -24.20
N LYS A 2 -26.28 -4.47 -25.53
CA LYS A 2 -25.86 -3.18 -26.15
C LYS A 2 -26.70 -1.94 -25.76
N LYS A 3 -28.00 -2.10 -25.44
CA LYS A 3 -28.93 -0.98 -25.19
C LYS A 3 -28.89 -0.39 -23.77
N ALA A 4 -28.33 -1.09 -22.77
CA ALA A 4 -28.24 -0.59 -21.39
C ALA A 4 -26.92 0.13 -21.07
N ARG A 5 -25.96 0.12 -22.02
CA ARG A 5 -24.64 0.77 -21.85
C ARG A 5 -24.63 2.23 -22.28
N GLU A 6 -25.67 2.73 -22.93
CA GLU A 6 -25.69 4.08 -23.52
C GLU A 6 -25.98 5.22 -22.52
N GLU A 7 -26.26 4.91 -21.24
CA GLU A 7 -26.70 5.95 -20.28
C GLU A 7 -25.82 6.11 -19.02
N SER A 8 -24.87 5.23 -18.74
CA SER A 8 -24.03 5.33 -17.53
C SER A 8 -22.83 6.26 -17.74
N ARG A 9 -22.59 7.21 -16.83
CA ARG A 9 -21.40 8.06 -16.87
C ARG A 9 -20.14 7.22 -16.63
N ILE A 10 -19.09 7.49 -17.41
CA ILE A 10 -17.79 6.86 -17.24
C ILE A 10 -16.83 7.89 -16.65
N ILE A 11 -16.19 7.53 -15.55
CA ILE A 11 -15.32 8.43 -14.79
C ILE A 11 -13.89 7.89 -14.85
N GLY A 12 -12.95 8.67 -15.36
CA GLY A 12 -11.52 8.35 -15.32
C GLY A 12 -10.82 9.18 -14.25
N ILE A 13 -10.09 8.53 -13.34
CA ILE A 13 -9.42 9.22 -12.22
C ILE A 13 -7.92 8.96 -12.27
N ALA A 14 -7.14 10.04 -12.44
CA ALA A 14 -5.71 10.04 -12.23
C ALA A 14 -5.40 10.59 -10.83
N HIS A 15 -5.30 9.67 -9.86
CA HIS A 15 -4.91 10.01 -8.50
C HIS A 15 -3.43 10.45 -8.44
N ARG A 16 -3.17 11.58 -7.79
CA ARG A 16 -1.82 12.16 -7.66
C ARG A 16 -1.45 12.36 -6.19
N VAL A 17 -0.15 12.35 -5.90
CA VAL A 17 0.36 12.79 -4.59
C VAL A 17 0.16 14.30 -4.54
N LYS A 18 -0.67 14.79 -3.62
CA LYS A 18 -1.15 16.19 -3.60
C LYS A 18 -0.03 17.21 -3.54
N LYS A 19 1.09 16.87 -2.91
CA LYS A 19 2.31 17.70 -2.84
C LYS A 19 3.55 16.91 -3.22
N THR A 20 4.34 17.42 -4.15
CA THR A 20 5.67 16.87 -4.46
C THR A 20 6.69 17.26 -3.39
N ALA A 21 7.90 16.70 -3.46
CA ALA A 21 9.04 17.14 -2.65
C ALA A 21 9.36 18.63 -2.86
N ASP A 22 9.07 19.16 -4.04
CA ASP A 22 9.23 20.57 -4.41
C ASP A 22 8.02 21.43 -4.01
N ASN A 23 7.09 20.87 -3.22
CA ASN A 23 5.85 21.51 -2.76
C ASN A 23 4.92 21.96 -3.90
N GLU A 24 5.04 21.36 -5.09
CA GLU A 24 4.11 21.58 -6.20
C GLU A 24 2.78 20.89 -5.90
N ALA A 25 1.68 21.64 -6.02
CA ALA A 25 0.34 21.09 -5.92
C ALA A 25 0.02 20.23 -7.15
N ARG A 26 -0.29 18.96 -6.92
CA ARG A 26 -0.74 18.03 -7.97
C ARG A 26 -2.09 17.44 -7.58
N PRO A 27 -3.20 18.11 -7.95
CA PRO A 27 -4.53 17.64 -7.59
C PRO A 27 -4.82 16.28 -8.23
N THR A 28 -5.76 15.54 -7.64
CA THR A 28 -6.33 14.38 -8.33
C THR A 28 -7.19 14.89 -9.46
N LEU A 29 -6.97 14.38 -10.67
CA LEU A 29 -7.71 14.79 -11.86
C LEU A 29 -8.81 13.77 -12.14
N VAL A 30 -10.01 14.26 -12.40
CA VAL A 30 -11.18 13.45 -12.71
C VAL A 30 -11.75 13.90 -14.04
N CYS A 31 -11.93 12.97 -14.97
CA CYS A 31 -12.71 13.17 -16.19
C CYS A 31 -14.04 12.45 -16.04
N ILE A 32 -15.16 13.14 -16.22
CA ILE A 32 -16.50 12.56 -16.32
C ILE A 32 -16.91 12.61 -17.78
N LEU A 33 -17.08 11.45 -18.40
CA LEU A 33 -17.62 11.26 -19.73
C LEU A 33 -19.10 10.91 -19.63
N ASP A 34 -19.96 11.84 -20.05
CA ASP A 34 -21.42 11.71 -20.01
C ASP A 34 -21.99 12.03 -21.41
N ARG A 35 -22.55 11.01 -22.08
CA ARG A 35 -23.13 11.13 -23.44
C ARG A 35 -22.19 11.84 -24.44
N GLY A 36 -20.91 11.51 -24.39
CA GLY A 36 -19.86 12.10 -25.24
C GLY A 36 -19.35 13.48 -24.80
N LYS A 37 -19.94 14.09 -23.77
CA LYS A 37 -19.44 15.34 -23.18
C LYS A 37 -18.43 15.01 -22.08
N GLN A 38 -17.29 15.69 -22.13
CA GLN A 38 -16.25 15.58 -21.12
C GLN A 38 -16.34 16.74 -20.13
N LYS A 39 -16.29 16.43 -18.84
CA LYS A 39 -16.17 17.40 -17.75
C LYS A 39 -14.96 17.04 -16.89
N ILE A 40 -14.04 17.99 -16.70
CA ILE A 40 -12.84 17.79 -15.91
C ILE A 40 -13.00 18.47 -14.54
N CYS A 41 -12.71 17.73 -13.48
CA CYS A 41 -12.66 18.24 -12.11
C CYS A 41 -11.25 18.05 -11.53
N GLN A 42 -10.81 19.02 -10.72
CA GLN A 42 -9.55 18.95 -9.98
C GLN A 42 -9.85 18.87 -8.49
N LEU A 43 -9.40 17.80 -7.86
CA LEU A 43 -9.59 17.54 -6.43
C LEU A 43 -8.27 17.86 -5.72
N GLU A 44 -8.16 19.07 -5.18
CA GLU A 44 -6.92 19.63 -4.62
C GLU A 44 -6.51 18.95 -3.32
N THR A 45 -7.49 18.49 -2.53
CA THR A 45 -7.29 17.90 -1.21
C THR A 45 -7.93 16.52 -1.08
N GLU A 46 -7.59 15.77 -0.04
CA GLU A 46 -8.28 14.54 0.35
C GLU A 46 -9.75 14.82 0.73
N THR A 47 -10.03 16.02 1.26
CA THR A 47 -11.40 16.47 1.55
C THR A 47 -12.22 16.61 0.26
N ASP A 48 -11.63 17.12 -0.82
CA ASP A 48 -12.29 17.20 -2.14
C ASP A 48 -12.56 15.81 -2.71
N GLU A 49 -11.65 14.85 -2.50
CA GLU A 49 -11.87 13.44 -2.85
C GLU A 49 -13.05 12.85 -2.09
N LEU A 50 -13.17 13.14 -0.79
CA LEU A 50 -14.30 12.69 0.02
C LEU A 50 -15.62 13.37 -0.40
N ASP A 51 -15.60 14.66 -0.70
CA ASP A 51 -16.80 15.33 -1.20
C ASP A 51 -17.20 14.80 -2.59
N PHE A 52 -16.24 14.48 -3.46
CA PHE A 52 -16.50 13.84 -4.75
C PHE A 52 -17.10 12.45 -4.57
N LEU A 53 -16.52 11.64 -3.67
CA LEU A 53 -17.04 10.32 -3.30
C LEU A 53 -18.52 10.39 -2.90
N LEU A 54 -18.89 11.41 -2.12
CA LEU A 54 -20.24 11.55 -1.56
C LEU A 54 -21.22 12.28 -2.49
N GLY A 55 -20.83 12.62 -3.72
CA GLY A 55 -21.68 13.38 -4.65
C GLY A 55 -21.90 14.84 -4.23
N ARG A 56 -21.00 15.39 -3.41
CA ARG A 56 -21.09 16.73 -2.78
C ARG A 56 -19.90 17.62 -3.14
N PHE A 57 -19.21 17.34 -4.24
CA PHE A 57 -18.09 18.18 -4.67
C PHE A 57 -18.59 19.43 -5.41
N PRO A 58 -18.27 20.65 -4.93
CA PRO A 58 -18.68 21.87 -5.61
C PRO A 58 -18.08 22.01 -7.02
N VAL A 59 -18.93 22.08 -8.04
CA VAL A 59 -18.50 22.29 -9.44
C VAL A 59 -18.82 23.69 -9.96
N LYS A 60 -19.76 24.40 -9.32
CA LYS A 60 -20.11 25.78 -9.64
C LYS A 60 -20.33 26.59 -8.38
N PHE A 61 -19.90 27.85 -8.43
CA PHE A 61 -19.97 28.79 -7.32
C PHE A 61 -20.70 30.06 -7.76
N ARG A 62 -21.45 30.66 -6.83
CA ARG A 62 -22.05 32.00 -6.97
C ARG A 62 -21.57 32.91 -5.84
N ASP A 63 -21.71 34.21 -6.02
CA ASP A 63 -21.44 35.15 -4.93
C ASP A 63 -22.48 34.97 -3.81
N VAL A 64 -22.05 35.20 -2.57
CA VAL A 64 -22.87 35.07 -1.36
C VAL A 64 -23.78 36.30 -1.24
N GLU A 65 -25.06 36.10 -0.96
CA GLU A 65 -25.98 37.23 -0.72
C GLU A 65 -25.83 37.74 0.73
N PRO A 66 -25.94 39.05 1.00
CA PRO A 66 -25.65 39.61 2.33
C PRO A 66 -26.43 39.02 3.52
N SER A 67 -27.63 38.48 3.25
CA SER A 67 -28.51 37.87 4.26
C SER A 67 -28.64 36.35 4.13
N GLU A 68 -27.82 35.71 3.28
CA GLU A 68 -27.85 34.26 3.08
C GLU A 68 -27.32 33.51 4.30
N ASP A 69 -28.03 32.46 4.72
CA ASP A 69 -27.49 31.52 5.70
C ASP A 69 -26.66 30.43 5.02
N LEU A 70 -25.36 30.39 5.33
CA LEU A 70 -24.42 29.40 4.81
C LEU A 70 -24.29 28.15 5.68
N SER A 71 -25.08 28.02 6.75
CA SER A 71 -25.04 26.87 7.67
C SER A 71 -25.29 25.51 7.00
N ALA A 72 -25.99 25.51 5.86
CA ALA A 72 -26.26 24.31 5.06
C ALA A 72 -25.00 23.77 4.34
N PHE A 73 -23.98 24.60 4.14
CA PHE A 73 -22.75 24.21 3.46
C PHE A 73 -21.66 23.82 4.45
N ARG A 74 -20.79 22.89 4.05
CA ARG A 74 -19.61 22.58 4.87
C ARG A 74 -18.62 23.75 4.83
N PRO A 75 -17.92 24.05 5.93
CA PRO A 75 -17.01 25.20 5.98
C PRO A 75 -15.92 25.22 4.90
N HIS A 76 -15.47 24.06 4.42
CA HIS A 76 -14.46 23.96 3.35
C HIS A 76 -15.04 24.10 1.94
N GLN A 77 -16.36 23.98 1.76
CA GLN A 77 -17.03 24.12 0.47
C GLN A 77 -17.33 25.58 0.11
N VAL A 78 -17.30 26.50 1.08
CA VAL A 78 -17.45 27.94 0.85
C VAL A 78 -16.09 28.54 0.52
N LYS A 79 -16.03 29.45 -0.48
CA LYS A 79 -14.78 30.19 -0.77
C LYS A 79 -14.71 31.41 0.12
N TRP A 80 -13.71 31.42 0.98
CA TRP A 80 -13.47 32.47 1.96
C TRP A 80 -12.39 33.44 1.49
N LYS A 81 -12.65 34.74 1.57
CA LYS A 81 -11.65 35.78 1.31
C LYS A 81 -11.13 36.35 2.63
N PRO A 82 -9.81 36.52 2.79
CA PRO A 82 -9.25 37.17 3.97
C PRO A 82 -9.69 38.63 4.01
N VAL A 83 -10.06 39.11 5.20
CA VAL A 83 -10.39 40.51 5.47
C VAL A 83 -9.13 41.23 5.94
N ASN A 84 -8.80 42.34 5.29
CA ASN A 84 -7.76 43.24 5.76
C ASN A 84 -8.35 44.19 6.81
N LEU A 85 -8.19 43.88 8.10
CA LEU A 85 -8.72 44.72 9.18
C LEU A 85 -8.18 46.15 9.19
N LYS A 86 -7.03 46.41 8.56
CA LYS A 86 -6.47 47.77 8.45
C LYS A 86 -7.14 48.62 7.38
N ALA A 87 -7.97 48.02 6.52
CA ALA A 87 -8.71 48.79 5.53
C ALA A 87 -9.83 49.57 6.21
N GLU A 88 -10.05 50.81 5.77
CA GLU A 88 -11.10 51.68 6.29
C GLU A 88 -12.48 51.00 6.16
N GLY A 89 -13.26 50.99 7.25
CA GLY A 89 -14.58 50.36 7.31
C GLY A 89 -14.61 48.82 7.39
N ALA A 90 -13.45 48.14 7.44
CA ALA A 90 -13.41 46.67 7.48
C ALA A 90 -14.01 46.09 8.77
N GLU A 91 -13.77 46.73 9.93
CA GLU A 91 -14.31 46.30 11.22
C GLU A 91 -15.83 46.45 11.28
N GLU A 92 -16.35 47.58 10.78
CA GLU A 92 -17.79 47.82 10.70
C GLU A 92 -18.47 46.82 9.76
N LYS A 93 -17.90 46.58 8.58
CA LYS A 93 -18.40 45.57 7.63
C LYS A 93 -18.41 44.18 8.26
N LEU A 94 -17.36 43.82 9.00
CA LEU A 94 -17.28 42.53 9.70
C LEU A 94 -18.32 42.43 10.83
N ALA A 95 -18.58 43.52 11.53
CA ALA A 95 -19.61 43.58 12.58
C ALA A 95 -21.02 43.40 12.00
N GLN A 96 -21.29 44.01 10.84
CA GLN A 96 -22.59 43.91 10.14
C GLN A 96 -22.79 42.59 9.39
N THR A 97 -21.71 41.85 9.08
CA THR A 97 -21.79 40.57 8.39
C THR A 97 -22.35 39.48 9.32
N PRO A 98 -23.33 38.66 8.87
CA PRO A 98 -23.86 37.55 9.66
C PRO A 98 -22.77 36.57 10.12
N ASP A 99 -22.96 35.95 11.28
CA ASP A 99 -22.00 34.98 11.83
C ASP A 99 -21.77 33.77 10.91
N SER A 100 -22.79 33.34 10.15
CA SER A 100 -22.66 32.28 9.14
C SER A 100 -21.76 32.66 7.95
N GLN A 101 -21.48 33.95 7.74
CA GLN A 101 -20.70 34.49 6.64
C GLN A 101 -19.32 35.02 7.04
N LYS A 102 -18.94 34.91 8.32
CA LYS A 102 -17.60 35.27 8.80
C LYS A 102 -17.00 34.15 9.63
N ARG A 103 -15.69 34.01 9.56
CA ARG A 103 -14.95 33.07 10.42
C ARG A 103 -13.57 33.61 10.77
N GLN A 104 -13.08 33.20 11.93
CA GLN A 104 -11.74 33.51 12.38
C GLN A 104 -10.84 32.27 12.30
N ALA A 105 -9.66 32.40 11.72
CA ALA A 105 -8.62 31.38 11.76
C ALA A 105 -7.32 32.01 12.26
N GLY A 106 -6.97 31.73 13.52
CA GLY A 106 -5.89 32.41 14.22
C GLY A 106 -6.15 33.92 14.34
N LYS A 107 -5.20 34.74 13.88
CA LYS A 107 -5.31 36.22 13.92
C LYS A 107 -6.00 36.83 12.69
N LYS A 108 -6.42 36.00 11.73
CA LYS A 108 -7.01 36.47 10.46
C LYS A 108 -8.52 36.22 10.46
N TRP A 109 -9.25 37.22 10.01
CA TRP A 109 -10.67 37.12 9.72
C TRP A 109 -10.89 36.83 8.25
N PHE A 110 -11.94 36.07 7.96
CA PHE A 110 -12.35 35.72 6.62
C PHE A 110 -13.84 35.96 6.47
N MET A 111 -14.24 36.45 5.30
CA MET A 111 -15.63 36.58 4.91
C MET A 111 -15.94 35.61 3.77
N ALA A 112 -17.14 35.05 3.79
CA ALA A 112 -17.64 34.22 2.73
C ALA A 112 -17.77 35.07 1.46
N ALA A 113 -17.14 34.62 0.39
CA ALA A 113 -17.15 35.33 -0.89
C ALA A 113 -17.99 34.59 -1.93
N LYS A 114 -17.88 33.25 -1.97
CA LYS A 114 -18.69 32.44 -2.87
C LYS A 114 -19.25 31.20 -2.18
N ALA A 115 -20.51 30.91 -2.43
CA ALA A 115 -21.19 29.68 -2.03
C ALA A 115 -21.33 28.73 -3.22
N PRO A 116 -21.32 27.41 -2.98
CA PRO A 116 -21.58 26.44 -4.04
C PRO A 116 -23.05 26.50 -4.49
N VAL A 117 -23.28 26.39 -5.80
CA VAL A 117 -24.64 26.34 -6.39
C VAL A 117 -24.91 25.02 -7.09
N GLU A 118 -23.87 24.31 -7.50
CA GLU A 118 -23.98 23.01 -8.17
C GLU A 118 -22.92 22.07 -7.60
N PHE A 119 -23.35 20.84 -7.34
CA PHE A 119 -22.51 19.77 -6.86
C PHE A 119 -22.47 18.63 -7.87
N ASP A 120 -21.34 17.94 -7.92
CA ASP A 120 -21.17 16.71 -8.67
C ASP A 120 -20.35 15.72 -7.85
N GLY A 121 -20.14 14.53 -8.40
CA GLY A 121 -19.38 13.47 -7.76
C GLY A 121 -19.85 12.12 -8.21
N LEU A 122 -19.56 11.08 -7.42
CA LEU A 122 -20.00 9.72 -7.67
C LEU A 122 -21.53 9.63 -7.49
N LYS A 123 -22.20 9.00 -8.45
CA LYS A 123 -23.66 8.77 -8.49
C LYS A 123 -23.95 7.31 -8.82
N SER A 124 -25.20 6.93 -8.60
CA SER A 124 -25.69 5.60 -8.96
C SER A 124 -25.49 5.31 -10.45
N GLY A 125 -25.06 4.09 -10.78
CA GLY A 125 -24.79 3.65 -12.14
C GLY A 125 -23.44 4.12 -12.72
N ASP A 126 -22.71 5.00 -12.04
CA ASP A 126 -21.40 5.44 -12.52
C ASP A 126 -20.41 4.28 -12.64
N THR A 127 -19.52 4.39 -13.63
CA THR A 127 -18.41 3.46 -13.79
C THR A 127 -17.08 4.21 -13.70
N VAL A 128 -16.32 3.95 -12.64
CA VAL A 128 -15.04 4.58 -12.35
C VAL A 128 -13.90 3.70 -12.89
N SER A 129 -12.90 4.33 -13.50
CA SER A 129 -11.72 3.70 -14.07
C SER A 129 -10.45 4.35 -13.51
N MET A 130 -9.54 3.53 -12.97
CA MET A 130 -8.32 3.98 -12.29
C MET A 130 -7.09 3.13 -12.67
N CYS A 131 -5.89 3.64 -12.44
CA CYS A 131 -4.68 2.84 -12.57
C CYS A 131 -4.43 1.97 -11.31
N LEU A 132 -3.97 0.74 -11.51
CA LEU A 132 -3.51 -0.14 -10.41
C LEU A 132 -2.27 0.46 -9.72
N GLY A 133 -2.26 0.43 -8.38
CA GLY A 133 -1.18 0.94 -7.55
C GLY A 133 -1.22 2.45 -7.24
N ALA A 134 -2.12 3.21 -7.85
CA ALA A 134 -2.38 4.60 -7.51
C ALA A 134 -3.66 4.75 -6.68
N GLY A 135 -3.65 5.63 -5.68
CA GLY A 135 -4.85 6.03 -4.94
C GLY A 135 -5.61 4.89 -4.26
N ASN A 136 -4.91 3.88 -3.72
CA ASN A 136 -5.57 2.69 -3.17
C ASN A 136 -6.64 3.00 -2.11
N TYR A 137 -6.42 4.01 -1.24
CA TYR A 137 -7.44 4.42 -0.27
C TYR A 137 -8.67 5.03 -0.94
N PHE A 138 -8.47 5.86 -1.97
CA PHE A 138 -9.57 6.45 -2.70
C PHE A 138 -10.33 5.38 -3.50
N VAL A 139 -9.63 4.45 -4.14
CA VAL A 139 -10.22 3.25 -4.78
C VAL A 139 -11.05 2.46 -3.78
N TYR A 140 -10.52 2.20 -2.58
CA TYR A 140 -11.24 1.47 -1.54
C TYR A 140 -12.53 2.19 -1.15
N ALA A 141 -12.46 3.50 -0.92
CA ALA A 141 -13.62 4.31 -0.56
C ALA A 141 -14.66 4.35 -1.68
N LEU A 142 -14.23 4.58 -2.94
CA LEU A 142 -15.08 4.58 -4.14
C LEU A 142 -15.77 3.24 -4.35
N ALA A 143 -15.05 2.13 -4.23
CA ALA A 143 -15.62 0.81 -4.44
C ALA A 143 -16.60 0.44 -3.31
N ARG A 144 -16.27 0.77 -2.06
CA ARG A 144 -17.15 0.50 -0.92
C ARG A 144 -18.44 1.32 -0.99
N HIS A 145 -18.34 2.61 -1.25
CA HIS A 145 -19.54 3.46 -1.42
C HIS A 145 -20.31 3.09 -2.69
N GLY A 146 -19.59 2.73 -3.76
CA GLY A 146 -20.17 2.29 -5.02
C GLY A 146 -21.07 1.06 -4.86
N GLN A 147 -20.71 0.11 -3.99
CA GLN A 147 -21.58 -1.02 -3.64
C GLN A 147 -22.94 -0.57 -3.11
N ASP A 148 -22.98 0.49 -2.29
CA ASP A 148 -24.21 0.97 -1.67
C ASP A 148 -25.12 1.70 -2.68
N ILE A 149 -24.53 2.40 -3.66
CA ILE A 149 -25.28 3.22 -4.62
C ILE A 149 -25.38 2.59 -6.02
N GLY A 150 -24.80 1.41 -6.26
CA GLY A 150 -24.77 0.77 -7.58
C GLY A 150 -23.77 1.40 -8.56
N ALA A 151 -22.70 2.02 -8.07
CA ALA A 151 -21.55 2.43 -8.88
C ALA A 151 -20.47 1.35 -8.89
N ARG A 152 -19.67 1.27 -9.94
CA ARG A 152 -18.63 0.24 -10.11
C ARG A 152 -17.26 0.87 -10.30
N VAL A 153 -16.23 0.25 -9.72
CA VAL A 153 -14.84 0.70 -9.85
C VAL A 153 -14.04 -0.36 -10.57
N PHE A 154 -13.29 0.07 -11.57
CA PHE A 154 -12.45 -0.75 -12.42
C PHE A 154 -11.03 -0.22 -12.45
N ARG A 155 -10.06 -1.11 -12.59
CA ARG A 155 -8.64 -0.77 -12.58
C ARG A 155 -7.90 -1.39 -13.75
N VAL A 156 -6.91 -0.67 -14.27
CA VAL A 156 -6.04 -1.13 -15.36
C VAL A 156 -4.58 -1.19 -14.90
N ALA A 157 -3.83 -2.18 -15.37
CA ALA A 157 -2.41 -2.30 -15.06
C ALA A 157 -1.60 -1.12 -15.62
N PRO A 158 -0.58 -0.59 -14.91
CA PRO A 158 0.22 0.54 -15.39
C PRO A 158 0.87 0.30 -16.75
N LYS A 159 1.26 -0.96 -17.04
CA LYS A 159 1.83 -1.35 -18.33
C LYS A 159 0.81 -1.17 -19.46
N ARG A 160 -0.43 -1.63 -19.27
CA ARG A 160 -1.53 -1.49 -20.24
C ARG A 160 -1.91 -0.04 -20.45
N LEU A 161 -1.96 0.75 -19.38
CA LEU A 161 -2.21 2.18 -19.49
C LEU A 161 -1.09 2.86 -20.29
N LYS A 162 0.19 2.54 -20.01
CA LYS A 162 1.34 3.07 -20.75
C LYS A 162 1.30 2.73 -22.24
N GLU A 163 0.94 1.49 -22.59
CA GLU A 163 0.81 1.03 -24.00
C GLU A 163 -0.23 1.83 -24.81
N ASN A 164 -1.20 2.47 -24.14
CA ASN A 164 -2.26 3.26 -24.77
C ASN A 164 -2.03 4.77 -24.70
N ARG A 165 -0.91 5.24 -24.14
CA ARG A 165 -0.60 6.67 -24.18
C ARG A 165 0.00 7.04 -25.54
N LEU A 166 -0.40 8.20 -26.08
CA LEU A 166 0.19 8.75 -27.30
C LEU A 166 1.60 9.29 -27.04
N ASP A 167 1.87 9.75 -25.82
CA ASP A 167 3.17 10.23 -25.36
C ASP A 167 3.51 9.64 -23.97
N ASP A 168 4.73 9.86 -23.47
CA ASP A 168 5.10 9.42 -22.13
C ASP A 168 4.54 10.34 -21.00
N ASN A 169 3.62 11.28 -21.31
CA ASN A 169 3.04 12.21 -20.35
C ASN A 169 1.85 11.58 -19.58
N LYS A 170 1.77 11.87 -18.28
CA LYS A 170 0.70 11.40 -17.37
C LYS A 170 -0.36 12.46 -17.09
N ASP A 171 -0.25 13.66 -17.68
CA ASP A 171 -1.18 14.77 -17.44
C ASP A 171 -2.60 14.48 -17.90
N ASN A 172 -2.75 13.71 -18.98
CA ASN A 172 -4.06 13.36 -19.53
C ASN A 172 -4.53 11.95 -19.14
N ASP A 173 -3.87 11.29 -18.16
CA ASP A 173 -4.23 9.93 -17.73
C ASP A 173 -5.72 9.81 -17.33
N HIS A 174 -6.30 10.85 -16.72
CA HIS A 174 -7.70 10.86 -16.29
C HIS A 174 -8.68 10.83 -17.48
N VAL A 175 -8.37 11.54 -18.57
CA VAL A 175 -9.15 11.49 -19.82
C VAL A 175 -8.95 10.14 -20.51
N LEU A 176 -7.71 9.71 -20.66
CA LEU A 176 -7.37 8.43 -21.27
C LEU A 176 -8.04 7.25 -20.55
N LEU A 177 -8.09 7.24 -19.22
CA LEU A 177 -8.76 6.18 -18.45
C LEU A 177 -10.26 6.08 -18.78
N ALA A 178 -10.96 7.22 -18.84
CA ALA A 178 -12.38 7.27 -19.18
C ALA A 178 -12.62 6.76 -20.62
N GLU A 179 -11.85 7.26 -21.58
CA GLU A 179 -11.96 6.87 -22.99
C GLU A 179 -11.59 5.40 -23.22
N LEU A 180 -10.54 4.92 -22.55
CA LEU A 180 -10.06 3.55 -22.66
C LEU A 180 -11.06 2.56 -22.07
N TYR A 181 -11.72 2.91 -20.96
CA TYR A 181 -12.81 2.08 -20.43
C TYR A 181 -14.01 2.07 -21.39
N ALA A 182 -14.36 3.22 -21.99
CA ALA A 182 -15.44 3.30 -22.95
C ALA A 182 -15.19 2.44 -24.20
N GLY A 183 -13.96 2.46 -24.73
CA GLY A 183 -13.58 1.72 -25.95
C GLY A 183 -13.16 0.26 -25.72
N GLN A 184 -12.49 -0.03 -24.61
CA GLN A 184 -11.84 -1.33 -24.34
C GLN A 184 -12.05 -1.78 -22.88
N PRO A 185 -13.31 -1.97 -22.41
CA PRO A 185 -13.57 -2.29 -21.00
C PRO A 185 -12.92 -3.61 -20.52
N LEU A 186 -12.62 -4.54 -21.43
CA LEU A 186 -12.06 -5.86 -21.13
C LEU A 186 -10.63 -5.84 -20.59
N ILE A 187 -9.88 -4.74 -20.77
CA ILE A 187 -8.52 -4.64 -20.21
C ILE A 187 -8.53 -4.18 -18.74
N PHE A 188 -9.71 -3.81 -18.23
CA PHE A 188 -9.89 -3.40 -16.86
C PHE A 188 -10.41 -4.54 -16.01
N GLN A 189 -10.00 -4.55 -14.74
CA GLN A 189 -10.42 -5.50 -13.72
C GLN A 189 -11.30 -4.79 -12.71
N PRO A 190 -12.45 -5.35 -12.29
CA PRO A 190 -13.25 -4.77 -11.23
C PRO A 190 -12.46 -4.74 -9.92
N ALA A 191 -12.67 -3.70 -9.10
CA ALA A 191 -12.16 -3.63 -7.74
C ALA A 191 -13.15 -4.37 -6.81
N LEU A 192 -12.89 -5.66 -6.60
CA LEU A 192 -13.81 -6.56 -5.91
C LEU A 192 -13.58 -6.56 -4.39
N PRO A 193 -14.53 -7.04 -3.58
CA PRO A 193 -14.35 -7.14 -2.13
C PRO A 193 -13.04 -7.84 -1.70
N PRO A 194 -12.59 -8.93 -2.35
CA PRO A 194 -11.27 -9.51 -2.06
C PRO A 194 -10.12 -8.53 -2.29
N ASP A 195 -10.11 -7.78 -3.41
CA ASP A 195 -9.08 -6.77 -3.68
C ASP A 195 -9.08 -5.63 -2.65
N LEU A 196 -10.27 -5.22 -2.19
CA LEU A 196 -10.40 -4.20 -1.15
C LEU A 196 -9.80 -4.67 0.18
N SER A 197 -10.00 -5.95 0.52
CA SER A 197 -9.42 -6.53 1.73
C SER A 197 -7.88 -6.59 1.67
N LEU A 198 -7.29 -6.77 0.48
CA LEU A 198 -5.84 -6.68 0.27
C LEU A 198 -5.30 -5.27 0.53
N ILE A 199 -6.05 -4.22 0.14
CA ILE A 199 -5.72 -2.83 0.45
C ILE A 199 -5.75 -2.60 1.97
N ALA A 200 -6.76 -3.13 2.65
CA ALA A 200 -6.89 -3.01 4.11
C ALA A 200 -5.73 -3.71 4.84
N ILE A 201 -5.39 -4.94 4.45
CA ILE A 201 -4.22 -5.68 4.99
C ILE A 201 -2.93 -4.91 4.74
N SER A 202 -2.76 -4.34 3.54
CA SER A 202 -1.56 -3.56 3.21
C SER A 202 -1.41 -2.34 4.13
N ASN A 203 -2.50 -1.65 4.42
CA ASN A 203 -2.50 -0.52 5.35
C ASN A 203 -2.14 -0.97 6.77
N LYS A 204 -2.81 -2.00 7.29
CA LYS A 204 -2.54 -2.53 8.64
C LYS A 204 -1.10 -3.01 8.78
N TYR A 205 -0.55 -3.64 7.73
CA TYR A 205 0.86 -4.03 7.71
C TYR A 205 1.78 -2.80 7.76
N ALA A 206 1.49 -1.74 6.98
CA ALA A 206 2.28 -0.50 7.00
C ALA A 206 2.27 0.16 8.39
N THR A 207 1.10 0.31 9.02
CA THR A 207 0.96 0.87 10.38
C THR A 207 1.76 0.04 11.40
N ARG A 208 1.67 -1.29 11.31
CA ARG A 208 2.45 -2.19 12.17
C ARG A 208 3.96 -2.04 11.96
N MET A 209 4.42 -1.86 10.72
CA MET A 209 5.84 -1.62 10.43
C MET A 209 6.31 -0.28 10.96
N ASP A 210 5.48 0.76 10.93
CA ASP A 210 5.84 2.08 11.46
C ASP A 210 5.88 2.05 12.99
N ALA A 211 4.91 1.42 13.67
CA ALA A 211 4.95 1.19 15.11
C ALA A 211 6.22 0.42 15.53
N GLN A 212 6.58 -0.63 14.79
CA GLN A 212 7.81 -1.40 15.05
C GLN A 212 9.07 -0.53 14.88
N LYS A 213 9.15 0.30 13.85
CA LYS A 213 10.28 1.21 13.63
C LYS A 213 10.38 2.24 14.75
N ASP A 214 9.27 2.79 15.20
CA ASP A 214 9.23 3.77 16.29
C ASP A 214 9.72 3.16 17.60
N ARG A 215 9.29 1.94 17.92
CA ARG A 215 9.82 1.17 19.07
C ARG A 215 11.32 0.96 18.95
N ILE A 216 11.81 0.41 17.83
CA ILE A 216 13.24 0.15 17.61
C ILE A 216 14.06 1.44 17.71
N ALA A 217 13.59 2.53 17.10
CA ALA A 217 14.26 3.82 17.15
C ALA A 217 14.32 4.37 18.59
N HIS A 218 13.25 4.17 19.38
CA HIS A 218 13.26 4.55 20.78
C HIS A 218 14.23 3.70 21.61
N GLU A 219 14.28 2.39 21.39
CA GLU A 219 15.25 1.50 22.06
C GLU A 219 16.70 1.89 21.74
N GLN A 220 17.00 2.24 20.49
CA GLN A 220 18.33 2.68 20.07
C GLN A 220 18.72 4.01 20.73
N ARG A 221 17.78 4.96 20.83
CA ARG A 221 18.02 6.23 21.56
C ARG A 221 18.25 6.01 23.05
N LEU A 222 17.53 5.07 23.65
CA LEU A 222 17.71 4.71 25.06
C LEU A 222 19.08 4.07 25.28
N TRP A 223 19.46 3.13 24.41
CA TRP A 223 20.78 2.50 24.41
C TRP A 223 21.89 3.54 24.32
N GLN A 224 21.78 4.47 23.36
CA GLN A 224 22.74 5.56 23.20
C GLN A 224 22.80 6.45 24.45
N ARG A 225 21.66 6.83 25.04
CA ARG A 225 21.64 7.67 26.24
C ARG A 225 22.33 7.00 27.43
N VAL A 226 22.04 5.72 27.69
CA VAL A 226 22.66 4.98 28.80
C VAL A 226 24.16 4.88 28.56
N ARG A 227 24.56 4.44 27.37
CA ARG A 227 25.98 4.32 26.99
C ARG A 227 26.71 5.66 27.15
N ASP A 228 26.17 6.72 26.55
CA ASP A 228 26.81 8.04 26.57
C ASP A 228 26.84 8.60 28.01
N GLY A 229 25.82 8.34 28.83
CA GLY A 229 25.82 8.68 30.26
C GLY A 229 26.92 7.99 31.06
N VAL A 230 27.23 6.72 30.76
CA VAL A 230 28.36 6.01 31.39
C VAL A 230 29.70 6.60 30.95
N PHE A 231 29.90 6.83 29.64
CA PHE A 231 31.18 7.38 29.14
C PHE A 231 31.42 8.84 29.51
N LEU A 232 30.37 9.61 29.79
CA LEU A 232 30.47 11.00 30.21
C LEU A 232 30.45 11.17 31.74
N ASN A 233 30.47 10.07 32.51
CA ASN A 233 30.57 10.15 33.97
C ASN A 233 31.96 10.71 34.36
N PRO A 234 32.03 11.88 35.03
CA PRO A 234 33.31 12.51 35.39
C PRO A 234 34.15 11.69 36.37
N GLU A 235 33.53 10.78 37.13
CA GLU A 235 34.23 9.88 38.06
C GLU A 235 35.03 8.80 37.31
N GLY A 236 34.71 8.55 36.02
CA GLY A 236 35.43 7.60 35.18
C GLY A 236 35.30 6.13 35.62
N GLU A 237 34.50 5.87 36.65
CA GLU A 237 34.28 4.53 37.18
C GLU A 237 33.26 3.78 36.32
N TYR A 238 33.59 2.54 35.97
CA TYR A 238 32.61 1.62 35.42
C TYR A 238 31.60 1.29 36.54
N PRO A 239 30.29 1.44 36.28
CA PRO A 239 29.28 1.06 37.26
C PRO A 239 29.39 -0.44 37.59
N GLU A 240 28.96 -0.84 38.79
CA GLU A 240 28.86 -2.27 39.13
C GLU A 240 27.92 -2.97 38.13
N GLY A 241 28.42 -4.01 37.46
CA GLY A 241 27.70 -4.73 36.40
C GLY A 241 28.20 -4.35 34.99
N THR A 242 27.39 -4.65 33.96
CA THR A 242 27.71 -4.25 32.59
C THR A 242 26.81 -3.12 32.09
N ILE A 243 27.27 -2.38 31.07
CA ILE A 243 26.44 -1.36 30.39
C ILE A 243 25.15 -2.02 29.87
N GLU A 244 25.23 -3.28 29.42
CA GLU A 244 24.08 -4.06 28.97
C GLU A 244 23.03 -4.26 30.07
N ASP A 245 23.43 -4.51 31.33
CA ASP A 245 22.49 -4.65 32.45
C ASP A 245 21.75 -3.33 32.71
N MET A 246 22.47 -2.21 32.74
CA MET A 246 21.87 -0.88 32.87
C MET A 246 20.89 -0.55 31.74
N ILE A 247 21.18 -1.03 30.52
CA ILE A 247 20.28 -0.87 29.38
C ILE A 247 19.01 -1.70 29.58
N VAL A 248 19.12 -2.94 30.07
CA VAL A 248 17.98 -3.79 30.37
C VAL A 248 17.08 -3.11 31.41
N ASP A 249 17.67 -2.57 32.48
CA ASP A 249 16.94 -1.82 33.52
C ASP A 249 16.30 -0.55 32.97
N ALA A 250 17.03 0.22 32.16
CA ALA A 250 16.50 1.42 31.52
C ALA A 250 15.31 1.10 30.61
N LYS A 251 15.36 -0.02 29.88
CA LYS A 251 14.26 -0.49 29.02
C LYS A 251 13.04 -0.87 29.87
N ALA A 252 13.25 -1.66 30.92
CA ALA A 252 12.19 -2.12 31.81
C ALA A 252 11.45 -0.96 32.50
N ASN A 253 12.17 0.13 32.80
CA ASN A 253 11.61 1.30 33.49
C ASN A 253 11.14 2.42 32.54
N SER A 254 11.29 2.27 31.21
CA SER A 254 10.88 3.30 30.26
C SER A 254 9.38 3.23 29.95
N ARG A 255 8.59 4.11 30.58
CA ARG A 255 7.15 4.26 30.29
C ARG A 255 6.88 4.52 28.80
N ALA A 256 7.70 5.33 28.15
CA ALA A 256 7.54 5.62 26.72
C ALA A 256 7.78 4.37 25.85
N LEU A 257 8.76 3.52 26.21
CA LEU A 257 8.98 2.27 25.51
C LEU A 257 7.82 1.29 25.72
N GLY A 258 7.28 1.21 26.94
CA GLY A 258 6.09 0.42 27.25
C GLY A 258 4.88 0.82 26.38
N LEU A 259 4.58 2.12 26.28
CA LEU A 259 3.50 2.61 25.41
C LEU A 259 3.73 2.28 23.93
N LEU A 260 4.97 2.36 23.43
CA LEU A 260 5.27 1.98 22.04
C LEU A 260 5.11 0.47 21.81
N GLN A 261 5.40 -0.37 22.81
CA GLN A 261 5.15 -1.81 22.74
C GLN A 261 3.64 -2.10 22.71
N GLU A 262 2.84 -1.44 23.54
CA GLU A 262 1.38 -1.54 23.52
C GLU A 262 0.81 -1.16 22.14
N ILE A 263 1.26 -0.05 21.56
CA ILE A 263 0.84 0.37 20.20
C ILE A 263 1.26 -0.67 19.14
N GLU A 264 2.48 -1.22 19.22
CA GLU A 264 2.92 -2.29 18.30
C GLU A 264 2.05 -3.54 18.44
N ASP A 265 1.66 -3.91 19.66
CA ASP A 265 0.80 -5.06 19.94
C ASP A 265 -0.64 -4.86 19.47
N GLU A 266 -1.22 -3.68 19.65
CA GLU A 266 -2.51 -3.29 19.05
C GLU A 266 -2.46 -3.42 17.52
N CYS A 267 -1.41 -2.89 16.89
CA CYS A 267 -1.22 -2.99 15.44
C CYS A 267 -1.04 -4.44 14.98
N ASN A 268 -0.36 -5.27 15.78
CA ASN A 268 -0.22 -6.70 15.52
C ASN A 268 -1.58 -7.42 15.59
N ALA A 269 -2.40 -7.14 16.61
CA ALA A 269 -3.72 -7.74 16.77
C ALA A 269 -4.69 -7.34 15.65
N ASP A 270 -4.66 -6.07 15.25
CA ASP A 270 -5.44 -5.55 14.12
C ASP A 270 -5.05 -6.24 12.81
N LEU A 271 -3.75 -6.35 12.52
CA LEU A 271 -3.27 -7.06 11.34
C LEU A 271 -3.67 -8.54 11.37
N GLU A 272 -3.57 -9.17 12.53
CA GLU A 272 -3.91 -10.58 12.72
C GLU A 272 -5.40 -10.85 12.46
N LYS A 273 -6.26 -9.98 12.97
CA LYS A 273 -7.70 -10.02 12.74
C LYS A 273 -8.06 -9.90 11.25
N GLU A 274 -7.43 -8.98 10.52
CA GLU A 274 -7.70 -8.80 9.09
C GLU A 274 -7.18 -9.98 8.25
N VAL A 275 -5.93 -10.41 8.46
CA VAL A 275 -5.32 -11.49 7.67
C VAL A 275 -5.99 -12.83 7.97
N SER A 276 -6.32 -13.13 9.23
CA SER A 276 -6.98 -14.38 9.59
C SER A 276 -8.36 -14.53 8.94
N ARG A 277 -9.07 -13.45 8.65
CA ARG A 277 -10.38 -13.50 7.97
C ARG A 277 -10.28 -13.60 6.45
N HIS A 278 -9.10 -13.32 5.88
CA HIS A 278 -8.94 -13.26 4.45
C HIS A 278 -9.02 -14.67 3.82
N PRO A 279 -9.86 -14.89 2.79
CA PRO A 279 -10.06 -16.22 2.18
C PRO A 279 -8.77 -16.86 1.67
N LEU A 280 -7.91 -16.07 1.02
CA LEU A 280 -6.58 -16.50 0.58
C LEU A 280 -5.74 -17.07 1.74
N TYR A 281 -5.73 -16.41 2.90
CA TYR A 281 -4.97 -16.91 4.05
C TYR A 281 -5.51 -18.27 4.51
N GLN A 282 -6.85 -18.37 4.65
CA GLN A 282 -7.51 -19.61 5.06
C GLN A 282 -7.24 -20.77 4.09
N ARG A 283 -7.28 -20.51 2.78
CA ARG A 283 -7.14 -21.54 1.74
C ARG A 283 -5.70 -21.93 1.44
N VAL A 284 -4.79 -20.96 1.37
CA VAL A 284 -3.43 -21.17 0.86
C VAL A 284 -2.39 -21.21 1.98
N PHE A 285 -2.50 -20.34 2.99
CA PHE A 285 -1.41 -20.15 3.96
C PHE A 285 -1.61 -20.87 5.30
N LYS A 286 -2.85 -21.02 5.78
CA LYS A 286 -3.15 -21.52 7.12
C LYS A 286 -2.58 -22.92 7.40
N GLY A 287 -2.55 -23.79 6.40
CA GLY A 287 -2.04 -25.16 6.51
C GLY A 287 -0.51 -25.27 6.54
N ILE A 288 0.22 -24.19 6.23
CA ILE A 288 1.67 -24.23 6.06
C ILE A 288 2.34 -24.07 7.43
N ILE A 289 2.87 -25.17 7.97
CA ILE A 289 3.54 -25.20 9.27
C ILE A 289 4.74 -24.23 9.28
N GLY A 290 4.74 -23.29 10.22
CA GLY A 290 5.80 -22.28 10.35
C GLY A 290 5.58 -21.01 9.51
N PHE A 291 4.51 -20.94 8.71
CA PHE A 291 4.14 -19.77 7.91
C PHE A 291 2.99 -18.99 8.57
N GLY A 292 3.24 -18.46 9.76
CA GLY A 292 2.22 -17.74 10.55
C GLY A 292 1.74 -16.43 9.90
N ILE A 293 0.67 -15.85 10.45
CA ILE A 293 0.01 -14.65 9.92
C ILE A 293 0.98 -13.49 9.66
N ARG A 294 1.90 -13.21 10.60
CA ARG A 294 2.88 -12.12 10.46
C ARG A 294 3.85 -12.32 9.29
N ILE A 295 4.14 -13.57 8.93
CA ILE A 295 4.98 -13.93 7.76
C ILE A 295 4.13 -13.84 6.49
N ALA A 296 2.86 -14.27 6.54
CA ALA A 296 1.95 -14.22 5.39
C ALA A 296 1.51 -12.81 5.01
N ALA A 297 1.32 -11.92 5.99
CA ALA A 297 0.82 -10.56 5.80
C ALA A 297 1.55 -9.76 4.69
N PRO A 298 2.89 -9.60 4.70
CA PRO A 298 3.58 -8.89 3.63
C PRO A 298 3.46 -9.57 2.27
N VAL A 299 3.40 -10.91 2.24
CA VAL A 299 3.23 -11.65 0.99
C VAL A 299 1.84 -11.35 0.40
N ILE A 300 0.79 -11.47 1.20
CA ILE A 300 -0.59 -11.17 0.81
C ILE A 300 -0.73 -9.70 0.37
N ALA A 301 -0.25 -8.77 1.19
CA ALA A 301 -0.35 -7.34 0.96
C ALA A 301 0.29 -6.89 -0.38
N PHE A 302 1.51 -7.34 -0.66
CA PHE A 302 2.30 -6.78 -1.75
C PHE A 302 2.23 -7.55 -3.06
N VAL A 303 1.91 -8.84 -3.02
CA VAL A 303 1.68 -9.63 -4.24
C VAL A 303 0.40 -9.14 -4.91
N GLY A 304 -0.69 -9.01 -4.13
CA GLY A 304 -2.00 -8.67 -4.67
C GLY A 304 -2.61 -9.86 -5.42
N ARG A 305 -3.09 -9.64 -6.64
CA ARG A 305 -3.45 -10.73 -7.55
C ARG A 305 -2.19 -11.47 -8.06
N ILE A 306 -2.24 -12.80 -8.18
CA ILE A 306 -1.09 -13.62 -8.57
C ILE A 306 -0.95 -13.67 -10.09
N ASP A 307 -2.06 -13.52 -10.82
CA ASP A 307 -2.16 -13.47 -12.28
C ASP A 307 -1.33 -12.35 -12.95
N ARG A 308 -0.96 -11.30 -12.20
CA ARG A 308 -0.02 -10.26 -12.66
C ARG A 308 1.37 -10.82 -13.03
N PHE A 309 1.69 -12.02 -12.53
CA PHE A 309 2.91 -12.74 -12.84
C PHE A 309 2.60 -13.83 -13.87
N SER A 310 3.05 -13.63 -15.11
CA SER A 310 2.84 -14.61 -16.18
C SER A 310 3.41 -16.01 -15.90
N LYS A 311 4.43 -16.12 -15.04
CA LYS A 311 5.15 -17.36 -14.73
C LYS A 311 5.64 -17.38 -13.28
N ALA A 312 5.75 -18.56 -12.69
CA ALA A 312 6.35 -18.75 -11.37
C ALA A 312 7.78 -18.18 -11.26
N SER A 313 8.56 -18.19 -12.35
CA SER A 313 9.90 -17.58 -12.38
C SER A 313 9.86 -16.06 -12.13
N SER A 314 8.89 -15.36 -12.72
CA SER A 314 8.70 -13.91 -12.50
C SER A 314 8.23 -13.62 -11.07
N PHE A 315 7.39 -14.48 -10.49
CA PHE A 315 7.00 -14.39 -9.09
C PHE A 315 8.18 -14.61 -8.13
N LYS A 316 9.03 -15.61 -8.40
CA LYS A 316 10.27 -15.83 -7.62
C LYS A 316 11.23 -14.64 -7.67
N GLN A 317 11.37 -14.01 -8.84
CA GLN A 317 12.16 -12.79 -8.99
C GLN A 317 11.58 -11.64 -8.16
N PHE A 318 10.26 -11.46 -8.18
CA PHE A 318 9.58 -10.46 -7.35
C PHE A 318 9.78 -10.69 -5.84
N CYS A 319 9.77 -11.95 -5.42
CA CYS A 319 10.05 -12.36 -4.05
C CYS A 319 11.56 -12.32 -3.68
N ALA A 320 12.42 -11.99 -4.65
CA ALA A 320 13.87 -11.99 -4.54
C ALA A 320 14.49 -13.35 -4.12
N VAL A 321 13.83 -14.47 -4.46
CA VAL A 321 14.32 -15.84 -4.21
C VAL A 321 14.85 -16.52 -5.47
N ALA A 322 14.90 -15.81 -6.59
CA ALA A 322 15.59 -16.26 -7.80
C ALA A 322 17.02 -15.69 -7.86
N PRO A 323 17.99 -16.44 -8.40
CA PRO A 323 19.29 -15.88 -8.76
C PRO A 323 19.13 -14.83 -9.87
N ASN A 324 20.06 -13.87 -9.92
CA ASN A 324 20.17 -12.91 -11.01
C ASN A 324 20.72 -13.57 -12.29
N SER A 325 20.88 -12.79 -13.37
CA SER A 325 21.48 -13.26 -14.63
C SER A 325 22.92 -13.80 -14.48
N ALA A 326 23.64 -13.39 -13.44
CA ALA A 326 24.97 -13.91 -13.10
C ALA A 326 24.93 -15.18 -12.22
N GLY A 327 23.75 -15.73 -11.96
CA GLY A 327 23.58 -16.92 -11.11
C GLY A 327 23.72 -16.64 -9.61
N GLU A 328 23.82 -15.37 -9.20
CA GLU A 328 23.98 -14.98 -7.80
C GLU A 328 22.66 -14.54 -7.16
N PHE A 329 22.43 -14.94 -5.91
CA PHE A 329 21.33 -14.37 -5.13
C PHE A 329 21.62 -12.91 -4.83
N GLN A 330 20.72 -12.03 -5.25
CA GLN A 330 20.87 -10.60 -5.01
C GLN A 330 20.97 -10.32 -3.52
N ARG A 331 21.89 -9.43 -3.16
CA ARG A 331 22.03 -8.88 -1.82
C ARG A 331 21.89 -7.38 -1.95
N GLN A 332 21.11 -6.77 -1.07
CA GLN A 332 21.01 -5.33 -1.04
C GLN A 332 22.36 -4.75 -0.61
N ARG A 333 22.98 -3.96 -1.50
CA ARG A 333 24.17 -3.15 -1.18
C ARG A 333 23.75 -1.69 -1.08
N ARG A 334 24.51 -0.90 -0.33
CA ARG A 334 24.25 0.54 -0.19
C ARG A 334 24.34 1.18 -1.58
N GLY A 335 23.27 1.84 -2.01
CA GLY A 335 23.17 2.50 -3.32
C GLY A 335 22.68 1.61 -4.47
N GLU A 336 22.48 0.31 -4.25
CA GLU A 336 21.94 -0.61 -5.27
C GLU A 336 20.45 -0.86 -5.04
N VAL A 337 19.66 -0.80 -6.12
CA VAL A 337 18.26 -1.22 -6.12
C VAL A 337 18.22 -2.73 -6.32
N MET A 338 17.76 -3.45 -5.30
CA MET A 338 17.52 -4.90 -5.40
C MET A 338 16.28 -5.16 -6.25
N ALA A 339 16.35 -6.15 -7.14
CA ALA A 339 15.19 -6.64 -7.86
C ALA A 339 14.34 -7.48 -6.89
N GLY A 340 13.12 -7.02 -6.63
CA GLY A 340 12.15 -7.66 -5.74
C GLY A 340 11.81 -6.83 -4.51
N ARG A 341 10.86 -7.32 -3.71
CA ARG A 341 10.34 -6.62 -2.52
C ARG A 341 11.09 -7.05 -1.25
N PRO A 342 11.76 -6.13 -0.54
CA PRO A 342 12.50 -6.45 0.70
C PRO A 342 11.63 -7.10 1.78
N ASP A 343 10.39 -6.62 1.94
CA ASP A 343 9.44 -7.13 2.95
C ASP A 343 9.11 -8.62 2.74
N ILE A 344 8.79 -8.98 1.49
CA ILE A 344 8.51 -10.38 1.11
C ILE A 344 9.76 -11.23 1.31
N ARG A 345 10.93 -10.73 0.89
CA ARG A 345 12.20 -11.45 1.06
C ARG A 345 12.48 -11.72 2.54
N GLN A 346 12.26 -10.74 3.41
CA GLN A 346 12.43 -10.89 4.86
C GLN A 346 11.46 -11.92 5.43
N ALA A 347 10.18 -11.88 5.02
CA ALA A 347 9.19 -12.87 5.42
C ALA A 347 9.59 -14.29 5.01
N LEU A 348 10.02 -14.49 3.77
CA LEU A 348 10.50 -15.79 3.27
C LEU A 348 11.77 -16.24 3.99
N TRP A 349 12.67 -15.32 4.33
CA TRP A 349 13.83 -15.65 5.15
C TRP A 349 13.43 -16.14 6.55
N LEU A 350 12.48 -15.46 7.22
CA LEU A 350 11.94 -15.90 8.50
C LEU A 350 11.24 -17.26 8.39
N PHE A 351 10.54 -17.52 7.29
CA PHE A 351 9.96 -18.83 7.04
C PHE A 351 11.02 -19.93 6.93
N ALA A 352 12.12 -19.69 6.21
CA ALA A 352 13.22 -20.65 6.14
C ALA A 352 13.86 -20.94 7.51
N GLU A 353 13.92 -19.95 8.40
CA GLU A 353 14.33 -20.16 9.79
C GLU A 353 13.32 -21.04 10.55
N GLN A 354 12.01 -20.84 10.35
CA GLN A 354 10.98 -21.68 10.95
C GLN A 354 11.04 -23.13 10.45
N ALA A 355 11.26 -23.34 9.14
CA ALA A 355 11.45 -24.67 8.55
C ALA A 355 12.69 -25.36 9.14
N ASN A 356 13.78 -24.63 9.39
CA ASN A 356 14.97 -25.18 10.04
C ASN A 356 14.73 -25.55 11.51
N ARG A 357 13.90 -24.80 12.23
CA ARG A 357 13.51 -25.10 13.63
C ARG A 357 12.47 -26.21 13.74
N ARG A 358 11.79 -26.57 12.64
CA ARG A 358 10.73 -27.56 12.57
C ARG A 358 11.06 -28.61 11.50
N PRO A 359 12.09 -29.44 11.74
CA PRO A 359 12.58 -30.39 10.72
C PRO A 359 11.51 -31.37 10.24
N ASP A 360 10.53 -31.71 11.09
CA ASP A 360 9.45 -32.65 10.78
C ASP A 360 8.33 -32.04 9.93
N SER A 361 8.33 -30.72 9.72
CA SER A 361 7.39 -30.09 8.79
C SER A 361 7.73 -30.43 7.34
N GLU A 362 6.74 -30.35 6.44
CA GLU A 362 6.94 -30.58 5.00
C GLU A 362 8.14 -29.80 4.45
N TRP A 363 8.18 -28.49 4.69
CA TRP A 363 9.26 -27.62 4.22
C TRP A 363 10.57 -27.79 5.01
N GLY A 364 10.49 -28.27 6.26
CA GLY A 364 11.66 -28.74 7.01
C GLY A 364 12.33 -29.95 6.35
N GLN A 365 11.52 -30.92 5.91
CA GLN A 365 12.00 -32.10 5.18
C GLN A 365 12.57 -31.73 3.82
N VAL A 366 11.94 -30.82 3.08
CA VAL A 366 12.50 -30.28 1.82
C VAL A 366 13.86 -29.61 2.06
N LEU A 367 13.99 -28.82 3.13
CA LEU A 367 15.26 -28.19 3.50
C LEU A 367 16.35 -29.22 3.82
N LEU A 368 16.02 -30.27 4.58
CA LEU A 368 16.95 -31.36 4.91
C LEU A 368 17.38 -32.14 3.67
N ALA A 369 16.44 -32.45 2.77
CA ALA A 369 16.73 -33.11 1.50
C ALA A 369 17.67 -32.26 0.62
N GLU A 370 17.45 -30.94 0.53
CA GLU A 370 18.35 -30.05 -0.21
C GLU A 370 19.74 -29.95 0.42
N LYS A 371 19.84 -29.93 1.77
CA LYS A 371 21.13 -29.98 2.46
C LYS A 371 21.87 -31.28 2.12
N ALA A 372 21.21 -32.42 2.22
CA ALA A 372 21.79 -33.73 1.91
C ALA A 372 22.26 -33.80 0.44
N ARG A 373 21.43 -33.34 -0.50
CA ARG A 373 21.77 -33.28 -1.93
C ARG A 373 23.00 -32.40 -2.20
N LEU A 374 23.06 -31.22 -1.58
CA LEU A 374 24.19 -30.30 -1.74
C LEU A 374 25.47 -30.87 -1.11
N ARG A 375 25.36 -31.57 0.02
CA ARG A 375 26.49 -32.24 0.69
C ARG A 375 27.03 -33.41 -0.13
N ALA A 376 26.16 -34.19 -0.76
CA ALA A 376 26.57 -35.25 -1.68
C ALA A 376 27.28 -34.69 -2.92
N LYS A 377 26.79 -33.55 -3.46
CA LYS A 377 27.41 -32.87 -4.60
C LYS A 377 28.73 -32.17 -4.26
N HIS A 378 28.84 -31.65 -3.04
CA HIS A 378 30.00 -30.91 -2.56
C HIS A 378 30.41 -31.45 -1.18
N PRO A 379 31.12 -32.59 -1.14
CA PRO A 379 31.51 -33.24 0.12
C PRO A 379 32.48 -32.38 0.95
N GLU A 380 33.36 -31.64 0.28
CA GLU A 380 34.40 -30.85 0.91
C GLU A 380 34.27 -29.35 0.59
N ALA A 381 34.73 -28.52 1.52
CA ALA A 381 34.77 -27.08 1.32
C ALA A 381 35.88 -26.69 0.33
N VAL A 382 35.54 -25.88 -0.67
CA VAL A 382 36.48 -25.45 -1.72
C VAL A 382 36.89 -24.01 -1.47
N ILE A 383 38.19 -23.70 -1.53
CA ILE A 383 38.69 -22.33 -1.45
C ILE A 383 38.76 -21.76 -2.87
N VAL A 384 38.03 -20.69 -3.13
CA VAL A 384 38.03 -20.00 -4.42
C VAL A 384 38.51 -18.57 -4.24
N GLU A 385 39.38 -18.10 -5.13
CA GLU A 385 39.79 -16.70 -5.17
C GLU A 385 38.75 -15.87 -5.95
N ARG A 386 38.24 -14.81 -5.32
CA ARG A 386 37.32 -13.84 -5.94
C ARG A 386 37.87 -12.42 -5.84
N PRO A 387 37.60 -11.52 -6.80
CA PRO A 387 37.97 -10.11 -6.66
C PRO A 387 37.44 -9.51 -5.35
N ASP A 388 38.27 -8.73 -4.65
CA ASP A 388 37.87 -8.03 -3.43
C ASP A 388 37.09 -6.76 -3.81
N PRO A 389 35.79 -6.67 -3.51
CA PRO A 389 35.00 -5.49 -3.84
C PRO A 389 35.48 -4.22 -3.12
N LYS A 390 36.29 -4.33 -2.06
CA LYS A 390 36.86 -3.19 -1.34
C LYS A 390 38.24 -2.77 -1.85
N LYS A 391 38.93 -3.62 -2.62
CA LYS A 391 40.30 -3.40 -3.08
C LYS A 391 40.43 -3.80 -4.55
N PRO A 392 40.20 -2.88 -5.50
CA PRO A 392 40.34 -3.14 -6.93
C PRO A 392 41.71 -3.77 -7.24
N GLY A 393 41.73 -4.83 -8.04
CA GLY A 393 42.95 -5.56 -8.41
C GLY A 393 43.47 -6.59 -7.39
N LYS A 394 42.86 -6.72 -6.20
CA LYS A 394 43.20 -7.78 -5.24
C LYS A 394 42.16 -8.90 -5.25
N THR A 395 42.60 -10.13 -5.02
CA THR A 395 41.71 -11.28 -4.79
C THR A 395 41.59 -11.58 -3.29
N LYS A 396 40.44 -12.11 -2.89
CA LYS A 396 40.16 -12.65 -1.57
C LYS A 396 39.81 -14.12 -1.70
N LYS A 397 40.41 -14.95 -0.85
CA LYS A 397 40.04 -16.37 -0.70
C LYS A 397 38.69 -16.48 0.01
N VAL A 398 37.73 -17.11 -0.64
CA VAL A 398 36.38 -17.38 -0.13
C VAL A 398 36.20 -18.88 -0.02
N LYS A 399 35.86 -19.36 1.19
CA LYS A 399 35.49 -20.77 1.41
C LYS A 399 34.06 -21.01 0.90
N LEU A 400 33.91 -21.81 -0.13
CA LEU A 400 32.63 -22.30 -0.63
C LEU A 400 32.30 -23.66 -0.02
N TYR A 401 31.02 -24.03 -0.05
CA TYR A 401 30.49 -25.31 0.44
C TYR A 401 30.80 -25.68 1.90
N THR A 402 31.10 -24.70 2.76
CA THR A 402 31.07 -24.89 4.21
C THR A 402 29.65 -25.21 4.69
N ASP A 403 29.49 -25.74 5.90
CA ASP A 403 28.18 -26.10 6.49
C ASP A 403 27.20 -24.94 6.47
N GLY A 404 27.67 -23.76 6.87
CA GLY A 404 26.88 -22.53 6.81
C GLY A 404 26.54 -22.11 5.37
N HIS A 405 27.46 -22.29 4.42
CA HIS A 405 27.19 -21.99 3.02
C HIS A 405 26.18 -22.97 2.40
N ILE A 406 26.33 -24.28 2.64
CA ILE A 406 25.37 -25.31 2.20
C ILE A 406 24.00 -25.06 2.81
N HIS A 407 23.93 -24.74 4.11
CA HIS A 407 22.67 -24.38 4.75
C HIS A 407 22.01 -23.17 4.06
N ASN A 408 22.77 -22.11 3.77
CA ASN A 408 22.25 -20.94 3.05
C ASN A 408 21.75 -21.29 1.65
N MET A 409 22.51 -22.08 0.89
CA MET A 409 22.09 -22.53 -0.44
C MET A 409 20.82 -23.37 -0.36
N ALA A 410 20.76 -24.33 0.56
CA ALA A 410 19.59 -25.18 0.77
C ALA A 410 18.35 -24.35 1.13
N ARG A 411 18.49 -23.33 1.98
CA ARG A 411 17.39 -22.39 2.30
C ARG A 411 16.85 -21.72 1.05
N TRP A 412 17.71 -21.16 0.20
CA TRP A 412 17.24 -20.48 -1.01
C TRP A 412 16.65 -21.45 -2.04
N HIS A 413 17.18 -22.66 -2.17
CA HIS A 413 16.57 -23.70 -3.01
C HIS A 413 15.18 -24.11 -2.51
N MET A 414 15.04 -24.33 -1.20
CA MET A 414 13.76 -24.62 -0.56
C MET A 414 12.76 -23.48 -0.80
N LEU A 415 13.16 -22.23 -0.57
CA LEU A 415 12.30 -21.06 -0.81
C LEU A 415 11.92 -20.88 -2.28
N GLY A 416 12.82 -21.24 -3.21
CA GLY A 416 12.52 -21.27 -4.64
C GLY A 416 11.40 -22.27 -4.96
N LYS A 417 11.49 -23.50 -4.44
CA LYS A 417 10.44 -24.53 -4.57
C LYS A 417 9.13 -24.10 -3.89
N PHE A 418 9.23 -23.50 -2.70
CA PHE A 418 8.08 -22.94 -1.98
C PHE A 418 7.34 -21.91 -2.81
N CYS A 419 8.04 -20.95 -3.40
CA CYS A 419 7.40 -19.93 -4.23
C CYS A 419 6.79 -20.50 -5.51
N GLU A 420 7.32 -21.60 -6.06
CA GLU A 420 6.69 -22.29 -7.18
C GLU A 420 5.37 -22.97 -6.78
N GLN A 421 5.35 -23.65 -5.63
CA GLN A 421 4.13 -24.27 -5.11
C GLN A 421 3.09 -23.21 -4.74
N LEU A 422 3.50 -22.18 -3.99
CA LEU A 422 2.66 -21.07 -3.61
C LEU A 422 2.05 -20.36 -4.83
N PHE A 423 2.83 -20.18 -5.90
CA PHE A 423 2.31 -19.61 -7.15
C PHE A 423 1.17 -20.47 -7.73
N LYS A 424 1.30 -21.80 -7.72
CA LYS A 424 0.24 -22.70 -8.21
C LYS A 424 -1.01 -22.63 -7.34
N ASP A 425 -0.86 -22.85 -6.03
CA ASP A 425 -1.98 -22.87 -5.08
C ASP A 425 -2.77 -21.55 -5.09
N TRP A 426 -2.06 -20.44 -5.25
CA TRP A 426 -2.68 -19.12 -5.33
C TRP A 426 -3.39 -18.89 -6.68
N ASN A 427 -2.84 -19.37 -7.80
CA ASN A 427 -3.55 -19.30 -9.09
C ASN A 427 -4.83 -20.14 -9.05
N GLU A 428 -4.76 -21.36 -8.53
CA GLU A 428 -5.94 -22.21 -8.34
C GLU A 428 -7.00 -21.51 -7.50
N PHE A 429 -6.62 -20.91 -6.37
CA PHE A 429 -7.53 -20.10 -5.55
C PHE A 429 -8.14 -18.92 -6.32
N GLN A 430 -7.38 -18.20 -7.14
CA GLN A 430 -7.90 -17.08 -7.93
C GLN A 430 -8.87 -17.54 -9.02
N GLU A 431 -8.57 -18.64 -9.70
CA GLU A 431 -9.47 -19.24 -10.69
C GLU A 431 -10.75 -19.76 -10.03
N GLU A 432 -10.69 -20.26 -8.80
CA GLU A 432 -11.88 -20.60 -8.00
C GLU A 432 -12.74 -19.35 -7.70
N GLN A 433 -12.12 -18.24 -7.28
CA GLN A 433 -12.83 -16.98 -7.00
C GLN A 433 -13.45 -16.37 -8.27
N ASP A 434 -12.65 -16.22 -9.33
CA ASP A 434 -13.10 -15.64 -10.60
C ASP A 434 -14.27 -16.47 -11.20
N ARG A 435 -14.25 -17.80 -11.06
CA ARG A 435 -15.37 -18.67 -11.48
C ARG A 435 -16.62 -18.48 -10.62
N ALA A 436 -16.47 -18.36 -9.30
CA ALA A 436 -17.59 -18.15 -8.39
C ALA A 436 -18.31 -16.82 -8.69
N GLU A 437 -17.57 -15.78 -9.04
CA GLU A 437 -18.12 -14.46 -9.39
C GLU A 437 -18.85 -14.49 -10.73
N ILE A 438 -18.26 -15.06 -11.79
CA ILE A 438 -18.92 -15.21 -13.10
C ILE A 438 -20.18 -16.09 -12.99
N GLY A 439 -20.15 -17.14 -12.17
CA GLY A 439 -21.29 -18.02 -11.93
C GLY A 439 -22.43 -17.33 -11.16
N GLY A 440 -22.10 -16.41 -10.25
CA GLY A 440 -23.07 -15.68 -9.44
C GLY A 440 -23.96 -14.74 -10.26
N GLU A 441 -23.38 -13.99 -11.20
CA GLU A 441 -24.11 -13.01 -12.03
C GLU A 441 -25.18 -13.66 -12.93
N ASN A 442 -24.96 -14.89 -13.41
CA ASN A 442 -25.94 -15.58 -14.26
C ASN A 442 -27.13 -16.14 -13.47
N SER A 443 -27.04 -16.27 -12.15
CA SER A 443 -28.12 -16.82 -11.32
C SER A 443 -29.17 -15.75 -10.93
N SER A 444 -28.75 -14.49 -10.74
CA SER A 444 -29.65 -13.41 -10.31
C SER A 444 -30.58 -12.91 -11.41
N ASP A 445 -30.20 -13.04 -12.68
CA ASP A 445 -31.03 -12.62 -13.82
C ASP A 445 -32.17 -13.60 -14.14
N SER A 446 -32.13 -14.83 -13.61
CA SER A 446 -33.17 -15.84 -13.85
C SER A 446 -34.41 -15.69 -12.97
N VAL A 447 -34.34 -14.88 -11.90
CA VAL A 447 -35.42 -14.73 -10.92
C VAL A 447 -36.31 -13.51 -11.21
N SER A 448 -35.86 -12.53 -12.00
CA SER A 448 -36.69 -11.35 -12.34
C SER A 448 -37.52 -11.49 -13.63
N ALA A 449 -37.35 -12.58 -14.39
CA ALA A 449 -38.13 -12.86 -15.59
C ALA A 449 -39.40 -13.71 -15.31
N ALA A 450 -39.68 -14.04 -14.05
CA ALA A 450 -40.82 -14.87 -13.63
C ALA A 450 -41.80 -14.14 -12.69
N ALA A 451 -41.79 -12.80 -12.64
CA ALA A 451 -42.73 -11.99 -11.87
C ALA A 451 -43.48 -11.01 -12.77
#